data_AF-A0A839H191-F1
#
_entry.id   AF-A0A839H191-F1
#
_cell.length_a   1.000
_cell.length_b   1.000
_cell.length_c   1.000
_cell.angle_alpha   90.00
_cell.angle_beta   90.00
_cell.angle_gamma   90.00
#
_symmetry.space_group_name_H-M   'P 1'
#
loop_
_entity.id
_entity.type
_entity.pdbx_description
1 polymer ?
#
loop_
_entity_poly.entity_id
_entity_poly.type
_entity_poly.pdbx_seq_one_letter_code
_entity_poly.pdbx_strand_id
1 'polypeptide(L)'
;MKLRTLHDTIKKKYENGDYNHQNNLGENLKSNREKQYEQMLASTMSVTSLFLILLCTEIPNRYDWLEDILIFLTIANGIACIFSASKLIQLKKSPK
;
A
#
# COMPACT_ATOMS: atom_id res chain seq x y z
N MET A 1 39.52 3.13 2.32
CA MET A 1 39.57 1.66 2.15
C MET A 1 38.29 1.06 1.57
N LYS A 2 37.08 1.57 1.86
CA LYS A 2 35.79 1.02 1.39
C LYS A 2 35.45 1.20 -0.12
N LEU A 3 36.10 2.14 -0.82
CA LEU A 3 35.83 2.36 -2.26
C LEU A 3 36.52 1.33 -3.17
N ARG A 4 37.75 0.90 -2.84
CA ARG A 4 38.48 -0.10 -3.63
C ARG A 4 37.73 -1.43 -3.66
N THR A 5 37.22 -1.86 -2.50
CA THR A 5 36.42 -3.08 -2.39
C THR A 5 35.13 -3.02 -3.20
N LEU A 6 34.50 -1.85 -3.33
CA LEU A 6 33.30 -1.69 -4.15
C LEU A 6 33.63 -1.79 -5.65
N HIS A 7 34.72 -1.14 -6.07
CA HIS A 7 35.17 -1.17 -7.46
C HIS A 7 35.61 -2.58 -7.89
N ASP A 8 36.37 -3.28 -7.06
CA ASP A 8 36.81 -4.65 -7.32
C ASP A 8 35.64 -5.63 -7.38
N THR A 9 34.62 -5.44 -6.53
CA THR A 9 33.42 -6.27 -6.51
C THR A 9 32.58 -6.06 -7.78
N ILE A 10 32.46 -4.82 -8.25
CA ILE A 10 31.73 -4.50 -9.50
C ILE A 10 32.49 -5.03 -10.71
N LYS A 11 33.82 -4.87 -10.76
CA LYS A 11 34.67 -5.38 -11.84
C LYS A 11 34.56 -6.90 -11.96
N LYS A 12 34.62 -7.63 -10.83
CA LYS A 12 34.49 -9.08 -10.80
C LYS A 12 33.12 -9.58 -11.26
N LYS A 13 32.05 -8.83 -10.97
CA LYS A 13 30.70 -9.14 -11.48
C LYS A 13 30.57 -8.90 -12.99
N TYR A 14 31.21 -7.85 -13.50
CA TYR A 14 31.24 -7.53 -14.93
C TYR A 14 32.00 -8.59 -15.74
N GLU A 15 33.14 -9.06 -15.24
CA GLU A 15 34.00 -10.05 -15.89
C GLU A 15 33.41 -11.47 -15.89
N ASN A 16 32.65 -11.83 -14.85
CA ASN A 16 32.05 -13.17 -14.73
C ASN A 16 30.72 -13.34 -15.48
N GLY A 17 30.22 -12.31 -16.19
CA GLY A 17 28.95 -12.39 -16.92
C GLY A 17 27.73 -12.68 -16.03
N ASP A 18 27.86 -12.53 -14.71
CA ASP A 18 26.85 -12.87 -13.70
C ASP A 18 25.83 -11.73 -13.54
N TYR A 19 25.23 -11.32 -14.67
CA TYR A 19 24.08 -10.41 -14.70
C TYR A 19 22.75 -11.13 -14.42
N ASN A 20 22.79 -12.47 -14.40
CA ASN A 20 21.61 -13.31 -14.25
C ASN A 20 21.32 -13.74 -12.82
N HIS A 21 22.01 -13.18 -11.82
CA HIS A 21 21.47 -13.15 -10.46
C HIS A 21 20.35 -12.11 -10.39
N GLN A 22 19.24 -12.44 -11.04
CA GLN A 22 17.96 -11.76 -10.94
C GLN A 22 17.49 -11.97 -9.50
N ASN A 23 17.93 -11.04 -8.66
CA ASN A 23 17.80 -11.05 -7.22
C ASN A 23 16.36 -11.42 -6.79
N ASN A 24 16.27 -12.40 -5.88
CA ASN A 24 15.14 -12.62 -4.95
C ASN A 24 14.66 -11.35 -4.21
N LEU A 25 15.34 -10.19 -4.35
CA LEU A 25 14.86 -8.89 -3.91
C LEU A 25 13.64 -8.39 -4.69
N GLY A 26 13.51 -8.68 -5.99
CA GLY A 26 12.37 -8.21 -6.80
C GLY A 26 11.05 -8.81 -6.34
N GLU A 27 11.04 -10.12 -6.08
CA GLU A 27 9.87 -10.83 -5.54
C GLU A 27 9.55 -10.40 -4.10
N ASN A 28 10.58 -10.21 -3.24
CA ASN A 28 10.38 -9.70 -1.88
C ASN A 28 9.82 -8.27 -1.86
N LEU A 29 10.28 -7.39 -2.77
CA LEU A 29 9.77 -6.02 -2.89
C LEU A 29 8.33 -6.00 -3.41
N LYS A 30 7.96 -6.88 -4.35
CA LYS A 30 6.58 -7.04 -4.84
C LYS A 30 5.66 -7.55 -3.73
N SER A 31 6.08 -8.59 -3.00
CA SER A 31 5.35 -9.12 -1.84
C SER A 31 5.19 -8.09 -0.71
N ASN A 32 6.22 -7.28 -0.43
CA ASN A 32 6.14 -6.24 0.59
C ASN A 32 5.16 -5.12 0.21
N ARG A 33 5.11 -4.73 -1.08
CA ARG A 33 4.12 -3.76 -1.58
C ARG A 33 2.70 -4.31 -1.52
N GLU A 34 2.49 -5.58 -1.88
CA GLU A 34 1.17 -6.23 -1.74
C GLU A 34 0.69 -6.22 -0.30
N LYS A 35 1.54 -6.61 0.66
CA LYS A 35 1.22 -6.54 2.10
C LYS A 35 0.88 -5.13 2.57
N GLN A 36 1.60 -4.11 2.08
CA GLN A 36 1.29 -2.71 2.40
C GLN A 36 -0.08 -2.29 1.88
N TYR A 37 -0.44 -2.64 0.64
CA TYR A 37 -1.76 -2.32 0.09
C TYR A 37 -2.88 -3.14 0.74
N GLU A 38 -2.63 -4.38 1.16
CA GLU A 38 -3.58 -5.17 1.96
C GLU A 38 -3.82 -4.55 3.33
N GLN A 39 -2.76 -4.14 4.03
CA GLN A 39 -2.88 -3.46 5.32
C GLN A 39 -3.57 -2.10 5.19
N MET A 40 -3.25 -1.33 4.15
CA MET A 40 -3.91 -0.06 3.85
C MET A 40 -5.39 -0.27 3.53
N LEU A 41 -5.75 -1.27 2.71
CA LEU A 41 -7.14 -1.57 2.41
C LEU A 41 -7.92 -1.98 3.65
N ALA A 42 -7.34 -2.85 4.48
CA ALA A 42 -7.96 -3.32 5.72
C ALA A 42 -8.20 -2.17 6.71
N SER A 43 -7.24 -1.24 6.85
CA SER A 43 -7.39 -0.08 7.73
C SER A 43 -8.38 0.93 7.17
N THR A 44 -8.39 1.19 5.87
CA THR A 44 -9.38 2.10 5.27
C THR A 44 -10.78 1.52 5.35
N MET A 45 -10.96 0.21 5.17
CA MET A 45 -12.27 -0.45 5.30
C MET A 45 -12.80 -0.37 6.73
N SER A 46 -11.97 -0.61 7.75
CA SER A 46 -12.42 -0.55 9.13
C SER A 46 -12.83 0.87 9.55
N VAL A 47 -12.08 1.89 9.13
CA VAL A 47 -12.43 3.30 9.38
C VAL A 47 -13.69 3.70 8.63
N THR A 48 -13.86 3.26 7.38
CA THR A 48 -15.08 3.53 6.61
C THR A 48 -16.31 2.92 7.28
N SER A 49 -16.21 1.67 7.77
CA SER A 49 -17.27 1.02 8.53
C SER A 49 -17.59 1.76 9.83
N LEU A 50 -16.58 2.28 10.54
CA LEU A 50 -16.81 3.08 11.74
C LEU A 50 -17.58 4.37 11.44
N PHE A 51 -17.24 5.06 10.35
CA PHE A 51 -17.97 6.27 9.95
C PHE A 51 -19.40 5.97 9.53
N LEU A 52 -19.65 4.86 8.84
CA LEU A 52 -20.99 4.39 8.52
C LEU A 52 -21.80 4.08 9.78
N ILE A 53 -21.21 3.40 10.77
CA ILE A 53 -21.88 3.14 12.06
C ILE A 53 -22.22 4.46 12.75
N LEU A 54 -21.29 5.41 12.81
CA LEU A 54 -21.51 6.73 13.40
C LEU A 54 -22.61 7.50 12.64
N LEU A 55 -22.68 7.40 11.32
CA LEU A 55 -23.73 8.01 10.51
C LEU A 55 -25.11 7.40 10.81
N CYS A 56 -25.20 6.07 10.90
CA CYS A 56 -26.45 5.35 11.15
C CYS A 56 -26.90 5.35 12.62
N THR A 57 -26.04 5.73 13.57
CA THR A 57 -26.40 5.78 14.98
C THR A 57 -27.16 7.07 15.26
N GLU A 58 -28.42 6.95 15.68
CA GLU A 58 -29.20 8.08 16.16
C GLU A 58 -28.62 8.60 17.49
N ILE A 59 -27.96 9.75 17.45
CA ILE A 59 -27.43 10.44 18.62
C ILE A 59 -28.38 11.60 18.94
N PRO A 60 -29.01 11.64 20.14
CA PRO A 60 -29.81 12.78 20.54
C PRO A 60 -28.92 14.03 20.61
N ASN A 61 -29.36 15.12 19.97
CA ASN A 61 -28.59 16.36 19.76
C ASN A 61 -27.33 16.18 18.90
N ARG A 62 -27.40 15.39 17.82
CA ARG A 62 -26.36 15.42 16.79
C ARG A 62 -26.31 16.83 16.16
N TYR A 63 -25.11 17.39 16.07
CA TYR A 63 -24.91 18.65 15.36
C TYR A 63 -24.89 18.41 13.85
N ASP A 64 -25.64 19.20 13.08
CA ASP A 64 -25.72 19.09 11.61
C ASP A 64 -24.33 19.15 10.94
N TRP A 65 -23.44 20.04 11.42
CA TRP A 65 -22.08 20.17 10.90
C TRP A 65 -21.21 18.91 11.11
N LEU A 66 -21.50 18.12 12.14
CA LEU A 66 -20.76 16.87 12.41
C LEU A 66 -21.16 15.78 11.42
N GLU A 67 -22.42 15.77 10.98
CA GLU A 67 -22.92 14.86 9.95
C GLU A 67 -22.25 15.15 8.60
N ASP A 68 -22.19 16.43 8.20
CA ASP A 68 -21.50 16.85 6.98
C ASP A 68 -20.02 16.42 6.97
N ILE A 69 -19.32 16.58 8.08
CA ILE A 69 -17.92 16.13 8.22
C ILE A 69 -17.82 14.61 8.09
N LEU A 70 -18.69 13.85 8.76
CA LEU A 70 -18.68 12.39 8.70
C LEU A 70 -18.98 11.89 7.28
N ILE A 71 -19.91 12.51 6.56
CA ILE A 71 -20.21 12.20 5.17
C ILE A 71 -18.96 12.45 4.30
N PHE A 72 -18.33 13.63 4.43
CA PHE A 72 -17.14 13.97 3.67
C PHE A 72 -15.98 12.98 3.93
N LEU A 73 -15.74 12.65 5.20
CA LEU A 73 -14.72 11.68 5.61
C LEU A 73 -15.01 10.27 5.08
N THR A 74 -16.28 9.86 5.05
CA THR A 74 -16.71 8.57 4.50
C THR A 74 -16.43 8.49 3.00
N ILE A 75 -16.76 9.55 2.25
CA ILE A 75 -16.51 9.61 0.80
C ILE A 75 -14.99 9.59 0.53
N ALA A 76 -14.21 10.40 1.25
CA ALA A 76 -12.76 10.44 1.08
C ALA A 76 -12.09 9.07 1.35
N ASN A 77 -12.49 8.38 2.43
CA ASN A 77 -12.00 7.04 2.72
C ASN A 77 -12.50 5.99 1.73
N GLY A 78 -13.72 6.13 1.21
CA GLY A 78 -14.24 5.29 0.14
C GLY A 78 -13.36 5.34 -1.11
N ILE A 79 -12.92 6.53 -1.52
CA ILE A 79 -11.98 6.72 -2.64
C ILE A 79 -10.63 6.05 -2.34
N ALA A 80 -10.09 6.22 -1.12
CA ALA A 80 -8.83 5.59 -0.71
C ALA A 80 -8.91 4.05 -0.71
N CYS A 81 -10.05 3.49 -0.29
CA CYS A 81 -10.37 2.07 -0.38
C CYS A 81 -10.33 1.57 -1.83
N ILE A 82 -11.04 2.25 -2.75
CA ILE A 82 -11.10 1.87 -4.17
C ILE A 82 -9.69 1.93 -4.80
N PHE A 83 -8.92 2.98 -4.49
CA PHE A 83 -7.56 3.12 -4.99
C PHE A 83 -6.66 1.97 -4.50
N SER A 84 -6.70 1.67 -3.20
CA SER A 84 -5.90 0.61 -2.58
C SER A 84 -6.26 -0.76 -3.14
N ALA A 85 -7.56 -1.05 -3.28
CA ALA A 85 -8.05 -2.28 -3.91
C ALA A 85 -7.62 -2.39 -5.38
N SER A 86 -7.73 -1.30 -6.15
CA SER A 86 -7.31 -1.27 -7.56
C SER A 86 -5.82 -1.53 -7.71
N LYS A 87 -4.99 -0.92 -6.85
CA LYS A 87 -3.54 -1.15 -6.84
C LYS A 87 -3.18 -2.57 -6.43
N LEU A 88 -3.88 -3.14 -5.45
CA LEU A 88 -3.68 -4.52 -5.04
C LEU A 88 -4.04 -5.51 -6.15
N ILE A 89 -5.15 -5.29 -6.86
CA ILE A 89 -5.55 -6.12 -8.01
C ILE A 89 -4.52 -6.04 -9.14
N GLN A 90 -3.98 -4.85 -9.43
CA GLN A 90 -2.92 -4.70 -10.43
C GLN A 90 -1.64 -5.45 -10.04
N LEU A 91 -1.24 -5.39 -8.77
CA LEU A 91 -0.06 -6.12 -8.26
C LEU A 91 -0.26 -7.64 -8.38
N LYS A 92 -1.45 -8.14 -7.99
CA LYS A 92 -1.81 -9.56 -8.09
C LYS A 92 -1.94 -10.06 -9.54
N LYS A 93 -2.32 -9.19 -10.49
CA LYS A 93 -2.43 -9.53 -11.93
C LYS A 93 -1.11 -9.41 -12.70
N SER A 94 -0.11 -8.70 -12.17
CA SER A 94 1.17 -8.57 -12.86
C SER A 94 1.87 -9.93 -12.89
N PRO A 95 2.19 -10.49 -14.07
CA PRO A 95 2.83 -11.80 -14.16
C PRO A 95 4.16 -11.83 -13.38
N LYS A 96 4.49 -13.01 -12.86
CA LYS A 96 5.82 -13.32 -12.31
C LYS A 96 6.84 -13.33 -13.44
#